data_AF-A0A1I5PAG3-F1
#
_entry.id   AF-A0A1I5PAG3-F1
#
_cell.length_a   1.000
_cell.length_b   1.000
_cell.length_c   1.000
_cell.angle_alpha   90.00
_cell.angle_beta   90.00
_cell.angle_gamma   90.00
#
_symmetry.space_group_name_H-M   'P 1'
#
loop_
_entity.id
_entity.type
_entity.pdbx_description
1 polymer ?
#
loop_
_entity_poly.entity_id
_entity_poly.type
_entity_poly.pdbx_seq_one_letter_code
_entity_poly.pdbx_strand_id
1 'polypeptide(L)'
;MKKIMFVLLSLLLALSIIAWKFKEGGDKANGTIVYKLKAKTFTGNLKYVYLFEAKDQFNPSETFRKLVFSGKDLTDKIKSCKDLSCLEGNLGEGFSLDLVKGSRYNYWIVLNGQMVQYSGSCHPESLITTVNSSSRISGTFQQDDSAAGGPVIKVSFDATLSKKF
;
A
#
# COMPACT_ATOMS: atom_id res chain seq x y z
N MET A 1 42.49 31.07 -51.13
CA MET A 1 41.15 31.70 -51.24
C MET A 1 40.27 30.90 -52.20
N LYS A 2 39.31 30.11 -51.69
CA LYS A 2 38.04 29.74 -52.37
C LYS A 2 37.19 28.82 -51.46
N LYS A 3 36.18 29.45 -50.83
CA LYS A 3 34.80 29.00 -50.55
C LYS A 3 34.63 27.55 -50.07
N ILE A 4 34.49 27.30 -48.76
CA ILE A 4 33.18 27.21 -48.05
C ILE A 4 32.11 26.62 -48.97
N MET A 5 31.92 25.30 -48.89
CA MET A 5 30.91 24.57 -49.63
C MET A 5 30.09 23.70 -48.68
N PHE A 6 28.87 24.18 -48.45
CA PHE A 6 27.61 23.44 -48.33
C PHE A 6 27.45 22.44 -47.15
N VAL A 7 26.73 22.77 -46.08
CA VAL A 7 25.25 22.95 -45.96
C VAL A 7 24.53 21.62 -45.67
N LEU A 8 23.77 21.64 -44.57
CA LEU A 8 22.69 20.73 -44.15
C LEU A 8 23.10 19.37 -43.53
N LEU A 9 23.61 19.44 -42.29
CA LEU A 9 23.47 18.37 -41.31
C LEU A 9 22.09 18.50 -40.64
N SER A 10 21.05 18.04 -41.34
CA SER A 10 19.65 18.14 -40.90
C SER A 10 19.25 16.96 -40.03
N LEU A 11 19.02 17.25 -38.75
CA LEU A 11 17.82 16.81 -38.01
C LEU A 11 17.45 15.31 -38.05
N LEU A 12 18.13 14.48 -37.25
CA LEU A 12 17.58 13.20 -36.77
C LEU A 12 17.85 13.06 -35.27
N LEU A 13 17.43 14.04 -34.48
CA LEU A 13 17.24 13.88 -33.04
C LEU A 13 15.79 13.45 -32.79
N ALA A 14 15.44 12.24 -33.21
CA ALA A 14 14.23 11.60 -32.75
C ALA A 14 14.45 11.26 -31.28
N LEU A 15 13.94 12.10 -30.37
CA LEU A 15 13.79 11.76 -28.96
C LEU A 15 12.94 10.49 -28.88
N SER A 16 13.60 9.34 -28.84
CA SER A 16 13.04 8.10 -28.32
C SER A 16 12.81 8.32 -26.83
N ILE A 17 11.66 8.93 -26.50
CA ILE A 17 11.07 8.84 -25.17
C ILE A 17 10.73 7.35 -25.01
N ILE A 18 11.70 6.58 -24.52
CA ILE A 18 11.45 5.27 -23.95
C ILE A 18 10.56 5.56 -22.76
N ALA A 19 9.25 5.51 -22.98
CA ALA A 19 8.28 5.38 -21.92
C ALA A 19 8.60 4.03 -21.27
N TRP A 20 9.52 4.03 -20.31
CA TRP A 20 9.60 2.98 -19.31
C TRP A 20 8.25 2.97 -18.63
N LYS A 21 7.35 2.14 -19.16
CA LYS A 21 6.18 1.65 -18.46
C LYS A 21 6.76 0.97 -17.22
N PHE A 22 6.84 1.71 -16.11
CA PHE A 22 7.07 1.09 -14.81
C PHE A 22 5.98 0.04 -14.67
N LYS A 23 6.38 -1.23 -14.77
CA LYS A 23 5.47 -2.34 -14.48
C LYS A 23 5.19 -2.22 -12.99
N GLU A 24 3.99 -1.74 -12.69
CA GLU A 24 3.47 -1.71 -11.34
C GLU A 24 3.60 -3.12 -10.75
N GLY A 25 4.41 -3.25 -9.70
CA GLY A 25 4.82 -4.54 -9.17
C GLY A 25 3.93 -5.02 -8.03
N GLY A 26 3.14 -4.12 -7.44
CA GLY A 26 2.22 -4.46 -6.36
C GLY A 26 0.92 -5.05 -6.87
N ASP A 27 0.39 -6.00 -6.10
CA ASP A 27 -0.96 -6.52 -6.29
C ASP A 27 -2.01 -5.43 -6.12
N LYS A 28 -3.17 -5.62 -6.75
CA LYS A 28 -4.17 -4.56 -6.89
C LYS A 28 -5.18 -4.54 -5.76
N ALA A 29 -5.47 -3.34 -5.32
CA ALA A 29 -6.61 -3.01 -4.49
C ALA A 29 -7.43 -1.91 -5.16
N ASN A 30 -8.71 -1.85 -4.79
CA ASN A 30 -9.58 -0.75 -5.16
C ASN A 30 -10.38 -0.35 -3.93
N GLY A 31 -10.12 0.84 -3.42
CA GLY A 31 -10.77 1.29 -2.21
C GLY A 31 -10.39 2.70 -1.78
N THR A 32 -10.97 3.11 -0.66
CA THR A 32 -10.79 4.43 -0.08
C THR A 32 -10.73 4.37 1.43
N ILE A 33 -9.99 5.31 2.00
CA ILE A 33 -10.05 5.68 3.41
C ILE A 33 -10.60 7.11 3.47
N VAL A 34 -11.56 7.35 4.35
CA VAL A 34 -12.02 8.70 4.71
C VAL A 34 -11.86 8.87 6.21
N TYR A 35 -11.14 9.90 6.63
CA TYR A 35 -10.93 10.19 8.05
C TYR A 35 -11.21 11.66 8.32
N LYS A 36 -12.11 11.92 9.28
CA LYS A 36 -12.48 13.27 9.69
C LYS A 36 -11.78 13.60 11.00
N LEU A 37 -10.99 14.67 10.98
CA LEU A 37 -10.34 15.19 12.17
C LEU A 37 -10.73 16.66 12.33
N LYS A 38 -11.54 16.93 13.36
CA LYS A 38 -12.17 18.24 13.59
C LYS A 38 -12.95 18.68 12.34
N ALA A 39 -12.66 19.87 11.81
CA ALA A 39 -13.30 20.41 10.60
C ALA A 39 -12.65 19.93 9.28
N LYS A 40 -11.60 19.11 9.33
CA LYS A 40 -10.87 18.64 8.13
C LYS A 40 -11.25 17.20 7.79
N THR A 41 -11.37 16.92 6.50
CA THR A 41 -11.55 15.57 5.97
C THR A 41 -10.30 15.20 5.16
N PHE A 42 -9.76 14.01 5.43
CA PHE A 42 -8.64 13.43 4.73
C PHE A 42 -9.12 12.19 3.98
N THR A 43 -8.78 12.09 2.70
CA THR A 43 -9.15 10.96 1.85
C THR A 43 -7.90 10.32 1.28
N GLY A 44 -7.80 9.00 1.37
CA GLY A 44 -6.76 8.20 0.72
C GLY A 44 -7.39 7.26 -0.32
N ASN A 45 -6.77 7.15 -1.49
CA ASN A 45 -7.14 6.14 -2.49
C ASN A 45 -6.22 4.93 -2.33
N LEU A 46 -6.79 3.73 -2.28
CA LEU A 46 -6.07 2.48 -2.12
C LEU A 46 -6.01 1.79 -3.48
N LYS A 47 -4.81 1.67 -4.03
CA LYS A 47 -4.55 1.11 -5.37
C LYS A 47 -3.75 -0.18 -5.32
N TYR A 48 -2.98 -0.36 -4.26
CA TYR A 48 -2.07 -1.47 -4.07
C TYR A 48 -2.33 -2.16 -2.75
N VAL A 49 -2.06 -3.46 -2.72
CA VAL A 49 -2.06 -4.27 -1.51
C VAL A 49 -0.82 -5.16 -1.51
N TYR A 50 -0.29 -5.41 -0.32
CA TYR A 50 0.83 -6.31 -0.10
C TYR A 50 0.52 -7.21 1.10
N LEU A 51 0.73 -8.50 0.93
CA LEU A 51 0.59 -9.49 2.01
C LEU A 51 1.97 -9.86 2.53
N PHE A 52 2.15 -9.76 3.84
CA PHE A 52 3.38 -10.14 4.52
C PHE A 52 3.14 -11.23 5.55
N GLU A 53 4.20 -11.97 5.84
CA GLU A 53 4.33 -12.81 7.02
C GLU A 53 5.55 -12.33 7.79
N ALA A 54 5.43 -12.19 9.11
CA ALA A 54 6.54 -11.75 9.95
C ALA A 54 6.47 -12.41 11.32
N LYS A 55 7.61 -12.45 12.01
CA LYS A 55 7.70 -12.79 13.42
C LYS A 55 7.20 -11.64 14.29
N ASP A 56 6.44 -11.97 15.33
CA ASP A 56 6.11 -10.99 16.36
C ASP A 56 7.41 -10.59 17.09
N GLN A 57 7.63 -9.28 17.23
CA GLN A 57 8.87 -8.75 17.82
C GLN A 57 8.95 -8.99 19.33
N PHE A 58 7.81 -9.08 20.02
CA PHE A 58 7.71 -9.35 21.45
C PHE A 58 7.64 -10.85 21.72
N ASN A 59 7.06 -11.63 20.81
CA ASN A 59 7.06 -13.09 20.86
C ASN A 59 7.56 -13.73 19.55
N PRO A 60 8.88 -13.89 19.36
CA PRO A 60 9.45 -14.43 18.11
C PRO A 60 9.05 -15.88 17.77
N SER A 61 8.44 -16.60 18.71
CA SER A 61 7.86 -17.91 18.43
C SER A 61 6.59 -17.81 17.57
N GLU A 62 5.90 -16.68 17.63
CA GLU A 62 4.67 -16.42 16.90
C GLU A 62 4.95 -15.75 15.55
N THR A 63 4.10 -16.11 14.59
CA THR A 63 4.07 -15.53 13.25
C THR A 63 2.71 -14.91 13.05
N PHE A 64 2.68 -13.74 12.44
CA PHE A 64 1.45 -13.10 12.01
C PHE A 64 1.53 -12.73 10.53
N ARG A 65 0.35 -12.52 9.93
CA ARG A 65 0.26 -11.98 8.59
C ARG A 65 -0.23 -10.55 8.64
N LYS A 66 0.21 -9.71 7.71
CA LYS A 66 -0.19 -8.31 7.64
C LYS A 66 -0.56 -7.96 6.21
N LEU A 67 -1.70 -7.31 6.02
CA LEU A 67 -2.04 -6.63 4.77
C LEU A 67 -1.62 -5.17 4.88
N VAL A 68 -0.93 -4.65 3.88
CA VAL A 68 -0.61 -3.23 3.76
C VAL A 68 -1.19 -2.71 2.46
N PHE A 69 -2.09 -1.75 2.58
CA PHE A 69 -2.74 -1.09 1.45
C PHE A 69 -2.13 0.29 1.25
N SER A 70 -1.86 0.66 -0.01
CA SER A 70 -1.27 1.96 -0.32
C SER A 70 -1.88 2.59 -1.57
N GLY A 71 -1.81 3.92 -1.63
CA GLY A 71 -2.11 4.68 -2.84
C GLY A 71 -0.97 4.70 -3.86
N LYS A 72 0.26 4.35 -3.45
CA LYS A 72 1.46 4.33 -4.30
C LYS A 72 2.03 2.93 -4.37
N ASP A 73 2.73 2.63 -5.46
CA ASP A 73 3.46 1.37 -5.57
C ASP A 73 4.70 1.41 -4.65
N LEU A 74 4.75 0.47 -3.71
CA LEU A 74 5.82 0.30 -2.74
C LEU A 74 6.76 -0.86 -3.09
N THR A 75 6.60 -1.54 -4.23
CA THR A 75 7.33 -2.78 -4.54
C THR A 75 8.85 -2.65 -4.38
N ASP A 76 9.46 -1.58 -4.88
CA ASP A 76 10.91 -1.42 -4.76
C ASP A 76 11.35 -1.08 -3.33
N LYS A 77 10.52 -0.37 -2.57
CA LYS A 77 10.76 -0.13 -1.13
C LYS A 77 10.68 -1.44 -0.34
N ILE A 78 9.67 -2.26 -0.60
CA ILE A 78 9.48 -3.58 0.03
C ILE A 78 10.68 -4.50 -0.23
N LYS A 79 11.20 -4.52 -1.47
CA LYS A 79 12.41 -5.28 -1.79
C LYS A 79 13.58 -4.87 -0.91
N SER A 80 13.78 -3.56 -0.72
CA SER A 80 14.89 -3.00 0.07
C SER A 80 14.72 -3.11 1.59
N CYS A 81 13.50 -3.22 2.10
CA CYS A 81 13.26 -3.25 3.54
C CYS A 81 13.68 -4.56 4.19
N LYS A 82 14.34 -4.48 5.35
CA LYS A 82 14.80 -5.65 6.12
C LYS A 82 13.72 -6.21 7.04
N ASP A 83 12.81 -5.36 7.48
CA ASP A 83 11.74 -5.66 8.42
C ASP A 83 10.46 -4.88 8.07
N LEU A 84 9.36 -5.19 8.76
CA LEU A 84 8.09 -4.50 8.59
C LEU A 84 8.16 -3.02 9.01
N SER A 85 8.93 -2.67 10.04
CA SER A 85 9.04 -1.27 10.50
C SER A 85 9.62 -0.34 9.43
N CYS A 86 10.59 -0.81 8.64
CA CYS A 86 11.09 -0.10 7.47
C CYS A 86 9.98 0.20 6.46
N LEU A 87 9.10 -0.77 6.21
CA LEU A 87 8.00 -0.60 5.25
C LEU A 87 6.97 0.40 5.77
N GLU A 88 6.57 0.28 7.03
CA GLU A 88 5.61 1.19 7.67
C GLU A 88 6.11 2.64 7.61
N GLY A 89 7.40 2.87 7.83
CA GLY A 89 8.03 4.18 7.64
C GLY A 89 8.01 4.72 6.20
N ASN A 90 7.82 3.87 5.19
CA ASN A 90 7.66 4.26 3.78
C ASN A 90 6.19 4.41 3.36
N LEU A 91 5.23 4.02 4.20
CA LEU A 91 3.81 4.18 3.91
C LEU A 91 3.40 5.64 4.14
N GLY A 92 3.31 6.42 3.07
CA GLY A 92 2.91 7.84 3.15
C GLY A 92 1.39 8.03 3.24
N GLU A 93 0.65 7.19 2.51
CA GLU A 93 -0.82 7.18 2.46
C GLU A 93 -1.32 5.74 2.28
N GLY A 94 -2.20 5.29 3.17
CA GLY A 94 -2.72 3.94 3.17
C GLY A 94 -3.11 3.46 4.56
N PHE A 95 -3.21 2.14 4.71
CA PHE A 95 -3.38 1.52 6.01
C PHE A 95 -2.79 0.12 6.05
N SER A 96 -2.56 -0.38 7.25
CA SER A 96 -2.21 -1.78 7.50
C SER A 96 -3.26 -2.46 8.36
N LEU A 97 -3.40 -3.78 8.17
CA LEU A 97 -4.31 -4.66 8.90
C LEU A 97 -3.52 -5.89 9.39
N ASP A 98 -3.40 -6.02 10.71
CA ASP A 98 -2.76 -7.16 11.35
C ASP A 98 -3.73 -8.33 11.43
N LEU A 99 -3.39 -9.42 10.73
CA LEU A 99 -4.12 -10.69 10.73
C LEU A 99 -3.55 -11.59 11.84
N VAL A 100 -3.57 -11.08 13.07
CA VAL A 100 -3.15 -11.81 14.27
C VAL A 100 -4.26 -12.77 14.74
N LYS A 101 -3.88 -13.80 15.48
CA LYS A 101 -4.85 -14.63 16.20
C LYS A 101 -5.46 -13.81 17.33
N GLY A 102 -6.76 -13.53 17.24
CA GLY A 102 -7.48 -12.78 18.26
C GLY A 102 -8.94 -12.60 17.91
N SER A 103 -9.71 -12.00 18.82
CA SER A 103 -11.13 -11.69 18.60
C SER A 103 -11.34 -10.45 17.72
N ARG A 104 -10.29 -9.69 17.41
CA ARG A 104 -10.32 -8.46 16.62
C ARG A 104 -9.07 -8.35 15.74
N TYR A 105 -9.18 -7.62 14.64
CA TYR A 105 -8.03 -7.18 13.86
C TYR A 105 -7.62 -5.78 14.27
N ASN A 106 -6.31 -5.54 14.36
CA ASN A 106 -5.77 -4.20 14.56
C ASN A 106 -5.47 -3.56 13.21
N TYR A 107 -5.75 -2.27 13.09
CA TYR A 107 -5.40 -1.50 11.91
C TYR A 107 -4.73 -0.19 12.28
N TRP A 108 -3.89 0.29 11.37
CA TRP A 108 -3.23 1.59 11.47
C TRP A 108 -3.34 2.29 10.12
N ILE A 109 -3.93 3.49 10.11
CA ILE A 109 -4.01 4.33 8.91
C ILE A 109 -2.96 5.43 8.97
N VAL A 110 -2.48 5.81 7.79
CA VAL A 110 -1.64 6.99 7.57
C VAL A 110 -2.16 7.76 6.38
N LEU A 111 -2.28 9.07 6.52
CA LEU A 111 -2.74 10.00 5.49
C LEU A 111 -1.89 11.26 5.54
N ASN A 112 -1.93 12.04 4.45
CA ASN A 112 -1.22 13.31 4.35
C ASN A 112 0.28 13.18 4.65
N GLY A 113 0.94 12.19 4.04
CA GLY A 113 2.37 11.94 4.24
C GLY A 113 2.75 11.64 5.69
N GLN A 114 1.97 10.79 6.36
CA GLN A 114 2.11 10.42 7.80
C GLN A 114 1.81 11.52 8.83
N MET A 115 1.39 12.72 8.42
CA MET A 115 0.97 13.77 9.36
C MET A 115 -0.37 13.48 10.03
N VAL A 116 -1.16 12.57 9.47
CA VAL A 116 -2.43 12.12 10.00
C VAL A 116 -2.35 10.62 10.19
N GLN A 117 -2.47 10.18 11.44
CA GLN A 117 -2.42 8.78 11.81
C GLN A 117 -3.57 8.45 12.75
N TYR A 118 -4.05 7.22 12.65
CA TYR A 118 -5.05 6.69 13.57
C TYR A 118 -4.88 5.18 13.66
N SER A 119 -4.92 4.66 14.87
CA SER A 119 -4.91 3.22 15.15
C SER A 119 -6.23 2.82 15.76
N GLY A 120 -6.75 1.68 15.35
CA GLY A 120 -7.99 1.14 15.87
C GLY A 120 -8.02 -0.38 15.81
N SER A 121 -9.14 -0.94 16.26
CA SER A 121 -9.42 -2.37 16.09
C SER A 121 -10.82 -2.57 15.55
N CYS A 122 -10.96 -3.54 14.66
CA CYS A 122 -12.23 -3.86 14.02
C CYS A 122 -12.60 -5.32 14.30
N HIS A 123 -13.87 -5.62 14.13
CA HIS A 123 -14.37 -6.97 14.30
C HIS A 123 -13.95 -7.86 13.11
N PRO A 124 -13.87 -9.19 13.28
CA PRO A 124 -13.47 -10.08 12.20
C PRO A 124 -14.40 -10.01 10.97
N GLU A 125 -15.69 -9.75 11.16
CA GLU A 125 -16.67 -9.57 10.08
C GLU A 125 -16.40 -8.37 9.17
N SER A 126 -15.55 -7.42 9.60
CA SER A 126 -15.07 -6.32 8.74
C SER A 126 -14.22 -6.84 7.58
N LEU A 127 -13.66 -8.06 7.67
CA LEU A 127 -12.90 -8.71 6.59
C LEU A 127 -13.64 -9.95 6.08
N ILE A 128 -14.13 -9.87 4.84
CA ILE A 128 -14.75 -11.00 4.16
C ILE A 128 -13.77 -11.50 3.10
N THR A 129 -13.25 -12.72 3.28
CA THR A 129 -12.30 -13.33 2.35
C THR A 129 -12.98 -14.29 1.38
N THR A 130 -12.68 -14.18 0.10
CA THR A 130 -13.03 -15.16 -0.94
C THR A 130 -11.96 -16.22 -1.11
N VAL A 131 -10.69 -15.87 -0.88
CA VAL A 131 -9.56 -16.79 -0.81
C VAL A 131 -8.76 -16.46 0.44
N ASN A 132 -8.39 -17.49 1.21
CA ASN A 132 -7.50 -17.35 2.36
C ASN A 132 -6.58 -18.57 2.43
N SER A 133 -5.39 -18.44 1.88
CA SER A 133 -4.35 -19.46 1.85
C SER A 133 -3.03 -18.90 2.39
N SER A 134 -2.02 -19.75 2.57
CA SER A 134 -0.69 -19.30 3.02
C SER A 134 0.00 -18.36 2.03
N SER A 135 -0.31 -18.44 0.73
CA SER A 135 0.34 -17.65 -0.33
C SER A 135 -0.53 -16.56 -0.93
N ARG A 136 -1.82 -16.48 -0.58
CA ARG A 136 -2.77 -15.52 -1.17
C ARG A 136 -3.98 -15.27 -0.28
N ILE A 137 -4.40 -14.01 -0.19
CA ILE A 137 -5.66 -13.59 0.43
C ILE A 137 -6.38 -12.63 -0.53
N SER A 138 -7.66 -12.86 -0.77
CA SER A 138 -8.50 -11.93 -1.54
C SER A 138 -9.84 -11.73 -0.84
N GLY A 139 -10.47 -10.58 -1.08
CA GLY A 139 -11.77 -10.28 -0.51
C GLY A 139 -12.05 -8.79 -0.39
N THR A 140 -12.85 -8.45 0.61
CA THR A 140 -13.21 -7.07 0.94
C THR A 140 -12.98 -6.77 2.40
N PHE A 141 -12.47 -5.58 2.68
CA PHE A 141 -12.41 -5.02 4.02
C PHE A 141 -13.30 -3.77 4.09
N GLN A 142 -14.20 -3.73 5.06
CA GLN A 142 -15.12 -2.61 5.30
C GLN A 142 -15.24 -2.31 6.79
N GLN A 143 -15.05 -1.05 7.15
CA GLN A 143 -15.21 -0.56 8.51
C GLN A 143 -15.74 0.88 8.48
N ASP A 144 -16.64 1.21 9.40
CA ASP A 144 -17.11 2.58 9.62
C ASP A 144 -17.05 2.89 11.11
N ASP A 145 -15.94 3.47 11.55
CA ASP A 145 -15.77 3.96 12.91
C ASP A 145 -16.05 5.47 13.02
N SER A 146 -16.68 6.09 12.02
CA SER A 146 -16.81 7.55 11.96
C SER A 146 -17.61 8.14 13.12
N ALA A 147 -18.60 7.40 13.64
CA ALA A 147 -19.36 7.79 14.82
C ALA A 147 -18.51 7.82 16.11
N ALA A 148 -17.46 7.00 16.19
CA ALA A 148 -16.49 6.97 17.28
C ALA A 148 -15.24 7.84 17.00
N GLY A 149 -15.29 8.68 15.96
CA GLY A 149 -14.18 9.52 15.54
C GLY A 149 -13.06 8.78 14.81
N GLY A 150 -13.29 7.54 14.38
CA GLY A 150 -12.38 6.76 13.54
C GLY A 150 -12.64 6.93 12.04
N PRO A 151 -11.91 6.19 11.19
CA PRO A 151 -12.06 6.25 9.75
C PRO A 151 -13.22 5.41 9.22
N VAL A 152 -13.65 5.76 8.00
CA VAL A 152 -14.40 4.87 7.12
C VAL A 152 -13.42 4.27 6.12
N ILE A 153 -13.34 2.95 6.06
CA ILE A 153 -12.45 2.22 5.15
C ILE A 153 -13.31 1.25 4.35
N LYS A 154 -13.15 1.27 3.02
CA LYS A 154 -13.79 0.31 2.11
C LYS A 154 -12.79 -0.07 1.02
N VAL A 155 -12.46 -1.35 0.91
CA VAL A 155 -11.50 -1.81 -0.09
C VAL A 155 -11.80 -3.24 -0.53
N SER A 156 -11.73 -3.50 -1.82
CA SER A 156 -11.64 -4.84 -2.40
C SER A 156 -10.21 -5.11 -2.85
N PHE A 157 -9.73 -6.34 -2.69
CA PHE A 157 -8.33 -6.65 -2.95
C PHE A 157 -8.10 -8.12 -3.30
N ASP A 158 -6.95 -8.37 -3.90
CA ASP A 158 -6.41 -9.70 -4.15
C ASP A 158 -4.89 -9.62 -4.00
N ALA A 159 -4.36 -10.21 -2.93
CA ALA A 159 -2.96 -10.08 -2.53
C ALA A 159 -2.29 -11.45 -2.47
N THR A 160 -1.20 -11.60 -3.21
CA THR A 160 -0.24 -12.68 -3.08
C THR A 160 0.79 -12.34 -2.01
N LEU A 161 1.36 -13.37 -1.38
CA LEU A 161 2.41 -13.22 -0.39
C LEU A 161 3.62 -12.51 -1.02
N SER A 162 3.84 -11.27 -0.62
CA SER A 162 4.85 -10.38 -1.20
C SER A 162 6.23 -10.63 -0.59
N LYS A 163 6.31 -10.84 0.73
CA LYS A 163 7.56 -11.08 1.44
C LYS A 163 7.33 -11.73 2.80
N LYS A 164 8.31 -12.53 3.24
CA LYS A 164 8.44 -12.98 4.63
C LYS A 164 9.58 -12.20 5.29
N PHE A 165 9.35 -11.69 6.49
CA PHE A 165 10.33 -10.96 7.30
C PHE A 165 10.78 -11.80 8.50
#